data_AF-B0C914-F1
#
_entry.id   AF-B0C914-F1
#
_cell.length_a   1.000
_cell.length_b   1.000
_cell.length_c   1.000
_cell.angle_alpha   90.00
_cell.angle_beta   90.00
_cell.angle_gamma   90.00
#
_symmetry.space_group_name_H-M   'P 1'
#
loop_
_entity.id
_entity.type
_entity.pdbx_description
1 polymer ?
#
loop_
_entity_poly.entity_id
_entity_poly.type
_entity_poly.pdbx_seq_one_letter_code
_entity_poly.pdbx_strand_id
1 'polypeptide(L)'
;MNRNNGLSRMLLTRTADLLETMQSERGTFNHMAARYAGNASRILQMDDLAERFLQIGVEHHANTKIPRIGYVPVAAKQLDDLKKIDQKHPIFSDDYIISVINASEKHLLPCLSGNYPTAFSHATNQLQIEEIILMQAICGDTHLALQSISRLSNTQSQANVNFVVAIELFRHGKLDQAHEIYNSLSEDTLDIWRASQMALGIANRVPWAAYPFHDF
;
A
#
# COMPACT_ATOMS: atom_id res chain seq x y z
N MET A 1 19.73 -10.19 2.93
CA MET A 1 19.43 -8.77 3.18
C MET A 1 18.50 -8.31 2.07
N ASN A 2 17.27 -7.89 2.39
CA ASN A 2 16.23 -7.60 1.40
C ASN A 2 16.63 -6.34 0.60
N ARG A 3 16.81 -6.46 -0.72
CA ARG A 3 17.36 -5.37 -1.57
C ARG A 3 16.52 -4.09 -1.54
N ASN A 4 15.24 -4.20 -1.18
CA ASN A 4 14.29 -3.08 -1.14
C ASN A 4 14.15 -2.40 0.24
N ASN A 5 14.91 -2.84 1.26
CA ASN A 5 14.80 -2.28 2.62
C ASN A 5 15.09 -0.77 2.68
N GLY A 6 15.94 -0.24 1.80
CA GLY A 6 16.27 1.19 1.76
C GLY A 6 15.06 2.07 1.38
N LEU A 7 14.32 1.67 0.34
CA LEU A 7 13.13 2.40 -0.10
C LEU A 7 11.98 2.24 0.91
N SER A 8 11.75 1.04 1.44
CA SER A 8 10.73 0.84 2.49
C SER A 8 11.00 1.73 3.70
N ARG A 9 12.27 1.84 4.11
CA ARG A 9 12.68 2.69 5.21
C ARG A 9 12.48 4.17 4.89
N MET A 10 12.86 4.62 3.69
CA MET A 10 12.65 6.00 3.25
C MET A 10 11.16 6.38 3.27
N LEU A 11 10.28 5.51 2.77
CA LEU A 11 8.84 5.70 2.77
C LEU A 11 8.29 5.82 4.20
N LEU A 12 8.66 4.89 5.08
CA LEU A 12 8.22 4.90 6.48
C LEU A 12 8.79 6.09 7.27
N THR A 13 10.04 6.50 7.02
CA THR A 13 10.59 7.73 7.60
C THR A 13 9.78 8.95 7.17
N ARG A 14 9.47 9.09 5.88
CA ARG A 14 8.62 10.18 5.37
C ARG A 14 7.24 10.17 6.03
N THR A 15 6.64 8.99 6.20
CA THR A 15 5.36 8.83 6.90
C THR A 15 5.44 9.33 8.35
N ALA A 16 6.51 9.00 9.07
CA ALA A 16 6.73 9.49 10.43
C ALA A 16 6.90 11.01 10.46
N ASP A 17 7.71 11.57 9.56
CA ASP A 17 7.94 13.02 9.46
C ASP A 17 6.62 13.78 9.23
N LEU A 18 5.77 13.30 8.31
CA LEU A 18 4.46 13.91 8.03
C LEU A 18 3.53 13.88 9.24
N LEU A 19 3.48 12.75 9.95
CA LEU A 19 2.63 12.62 11.15
C LEU A 19 3.12 13.51 12.30
N GLU A 20 4.43 13.66 12.48
CA GLU A 20 5.03 14.56 13.46
C GLU A 20 4.72 16.03 13.12
N THR A 21 4.87 16.43 11.86
CA THR A 21 4.50 17.77 11.38
C THR A 21 3.02 18.06 11.64
N MET A 22 2.12 17.11 11.33
CA MET A 22 0.69 17.25 11.63
C MET A 22 0.46 17.45 13.13
N GLN A 23 1.12 16.66 13.98
CA GLN A 23 1.00 16.77 15.43
C GLN A 23 1.51 18.12 15.94
N SER A 24 2.68 18.59 15.49
CA SER A 24 3.29 19.83 15.96
C SER A 24 2.55 21.08 15.48
N GLU A 25 2.11 21.10 14.22
CA GLU A 25 1.51 22.30 13.61
C GLU A 25 0.01 22.39 13.85
N ARG A 26 -0.69 21.25 13.82
CA ARG A 26 -2.17 21.21 13.84
C ARG A 26 -2.72 20.68 15.15
N GLY A 27 -1.87 20.18 16.05
CA GLY A 27 -2.31 19.52 17.30
C GLY A 27 -3.17 18.28 17.05
N THR A 28 -3.11 17.70 15.85
CA THR A 28 -3.90 16.55 15.41
C THR A 28 -3.01 15.58 14.65
N PHE A 29 -3.29 14.29 14.75
CA PHE A 29 -2.62 13.28 13.93
C PHE A 29 -3.50 12.03 13.83
N ASN A 30 -3.23 11.20 12.82
CA ASN A 30 -4.00 9.99 12.57
C ASN A 30 -3.39 8.77 13.30
N HIS A 31 -3.92 8.46 14.48
CA HIS A 31 -3.49 7.30 15.28
C HIS A 31 -3.53 5.97 14.53
N MET A 32 -4.54 5.78 13.66
CA MET A 32 -4.67 4.54 12.89
C MET A 32 -3.56 4.42 11.86
N ALA A 33 -3.20 5.54 11.21
CA ALA A 33 -2.10 5.57 10.26
C ALA A 33 -0.75 5.38 10.94
N ALA A 34 -0.53 6.03 12.10
CA ALA A 34 0.67 5.82 12.92
C ALA A 34 0.82 4.35 13.34
N ARG A 35 -0.26 3.73 13.85
CA ARG A 35 -0.27 2.31 14.20
C ARG A 35 0.01 1.41 13.00
N TYR A 36 -0.57 1.72 11.84
CA TYR A 36 -0.36 0.95 10.62
C TYR A 36 1.10 1.01 10.16
N ALA A 37 1.68 2.22 10.09
CA ALA A 37 3.07 2.42 9.74
C ALA A 37 4.04 1.82 10.77
N GLY A 38 3.68 1.85 12.06
CA GLY A 38 4.41 1.17 13.13
C GLY A 38 4.36 -0.35 13.01
N ASN A 39 3.21 -0.93 12.68
CA ASN A 39 3.07 -2.36 12.39
C ASN A 39 3.91 -2.75 11.15
N ALA A 40 3.89 -1.94 10.09
CA ALA A 40 4.71 -2.13 8.91
C ALA A 40 6.21 -2.09 9.26
N SER A 41 6.64 -1.10 10.04
CA SER A 41 8.03 -1.00 10.53
C SER A 41 8.44 -2.24 11.30
N ARG A 42 7.57 -2.73 12.19
CA ARG A 42 7.82 -3.92 13.03
C ARG A 42 7.98 -5.20 12.21
N ILE A 43 7.09 -5.47 11.25
CA ILE A 43 7.19 -6.68 10.42
C ILE A 43 8.38 -6.64 9.45
N LEU A 44 8.86 -5.43 9.12
CA LEU A 44 10.06 -5.18 8.32
C LEU A 44 11.35 -5.08 9.15
N GLN A 45 11.29 -5.37 10.45
CA GLN A 45 12.44 -5.36 11.38
C GLN A 45 13.12 -3.98 11.47
N MET A 46 12.33 -2.91 11.43
CA MET A 46 12.75 -1.53 11.63
C MET A 46 12.31 -1.05 13.01
N ASP A 47 12.88 -1.66 14.05
CA ASP A 47 12.44 -1.46 15.45
C ASP A 47 12.50 0.00 15.89
N ASP A 48 13.49 0.76 15.41
CA ASP A 48 13.63 2.18 15.69
C ASP A 48 12.46 3.02 15.12
N LEU A 49 12.00 2.69 13.90
CA LEU A 49 10.83 3.35 13.30
C LEU A 49 9.54 2.88 13.98
N ALA A 50 9.44 1.61 14.34
CA ALA A 50 8.30 1.10 15.08
C ALA A 50 8.14 1.81 16.44
N GLU A 51 9.24 2.07 17.14
CA GLU A 51 9.27 2.86 18.37
C GLU A 51 8.92 4.33 18.10
N ARG A 52 9.46 4.94 17.04
CA ARG A 52 9.12 6.30 16.63
C ARG A 52 7.61 6.47 16.42
N PHE A 53 6.95 5.55 15.71
CA PHE A 53 5.50 5.58 15.51
C PHE A 53 4.68 5.39 16.79
N LEU A 54 5.20 4.67 17.79
CA LEU A 54 4.57 4.57 19.11
C LEU A 54 4.68 5.87 19.89
N GLN A 55 5.79 6.61 19.73
CA GLN A 55 6.02 7.90 20.38
C GLN A 55 5.19 9.01 19.76
N ILE A 56 4.87 8.93 18.46
CA ILE A 56 3.91 9.81 17.78
C ILE A 56 2.54 9.65 18.47
N GLY A 57 2.19 10.64 19.28
CA GLY A 57 0.96 10.63 20.07
C GLY A 57 1.05 10.29 21.55
N VAL A 58 2.24 9.96 22.05
CA VAL A 58 2.49 10.03 23.50
C VAL A 58 2.50 11.50 23.85
N GLU A 59 1.62 11.90 24.76
CA GLU A 59 1.41 13.30 25.11
C GLU A 59 2.70 13.94 25.63
N HIS A 60 3.42 14.67 24.78
CA HIS A 60 4.29 15.73 25.24
C HIS A 60 3.39 16.90 25.61
N HIS A 61 3.20 17.12 26.92
CA HIS A 61 2.37 18.16 27.53
C HIS A 61 2.84 19.59 27.24
N ALA A 62 2.96 19.97 25.97
CA ALA A 62 3.27 21.33 25.57
C ALA A 62 1.96 22.11 25.33
N ASN A 63 1.35 22.63 26.40
CA ASN A 63 0.58 23.88 26.46
C ASN A 63 -0.31 24.33 25.27
N THR A 64 -0.96 23.44 24.52
CA THR A 64 -1.88 23.85 23.45
C THR A 64 -3.32 23.94 23.97
N LYS A 65 -3.90 25.15 23.91
CA LYS A 65 -5.30 25.48 24.31
C LYS A 65 -6.37 24.89 23.37
N ILE A 66 -6.06 23.86 22.60
CA ILE A 66 -6.96 23.30 21.58
C ILE A 66 -7.80 22.20 22.24
N PRO A 67 -9.14 22.23 22.15
CA PRO A 67 -9.99 21.16 22.66
C PRO A 67 -9.67 19.84 21.96
N ARG A 68 -9.34 18.81 22.75
CA ARG A 68 -9.04 17.47 22.24
C ARG A 68 -10.32 16.83 21.69
N ILE A 69 -10.33 16.48 20.41
CA ILE A 69 -11.43 15.70 19.82
C ILE A 69 -11.37 14.26 20.34
N GLY A 70 -12.51 13.80 20.85
CA GLY A 70 -13.03 12.43 21.00
C GLY A 70 -12.05 11.27 21.20
N TYR A 71 -12.16 10.61 22.37
CA TYR A 71 -11.74 9.23 22.67
C TYR A 71 -10.99 8.46 21.56
N VAL A 72 -9.69 8.25 21.77
CA VAL A 72 -8.89 7.32 20.96
C VAL A 72 -8.84 5.98 21.69
N PRO A 73 -9.33 4.88 21.09
CA PRO A 73 -9.27 3.56 21.71
C PRO A 73 -7.84 3.19 22.09
N VAL A 74 -7.62 2.59 23.26
CA VAL A 74 -6.28 2.16 23.72
C VAL A 74 -5.59 1.29 22.67
N ALA A 75 -6.34 0.43 21.98
CA ALA A 75 -5.83 -0.42 20.92
C ALA A 75 -5.21 0.36 19.75
N ALA A 76 -5.67 1.59 19.47
CA ALA A 76 -5.10 2.44 18.41
C ALA A 76 -3.76 3.08 18.82
N LYS A 77 -3.39 3.04 20.11
CA LYS A 77 -2.12 3.55 20.66
C LYS A 77 -1.06 2.47 20.83
N GLN A 78 -1.36 1.23 20.44
CA GLN A 78 -0.49 0.08 20.60
C GLN A 78 -0.28 -0.58 19.24
N LEU A 79 0.93 -1.11 19.01
CA LEU A 79 1.18 -1.99 17.87
C LEU A 79 0.48 -3.33 18.09
N ASP A 80 0.08 -3.97 17.00
CA ASP A 80 -0.40 -5.35 17.07
C ASP A 80 0.75 -6.29 17.47
N ASP A 81 0.39 -7.48 17.98
CA ASP A 81 1.34 -8.56 18.15
C ASP A 81 1.88 -9.03 16.78
N LEU A 82 3.13 -9.49 16.75
CA LEU A 82 3.80 -9.82 15.49
C LEU A 82 3.05 -10.89 14.68
N LYS A 83 2.44 -11.88 15.36
CA LYS A 83 1.67 -12.94 14.71
C LYS A 83 0.44 -12.38 13.99
N LYS A 84 -0.28 -11.45 14.61
CA LYS A 84 -1.42 -10.77 13.98
C LYS A 84 -1.00 -9.84 12.85
N ILE A 85 0.16 -9.17 12.96
CA ILE A 85 0.70 -8.38 11.85
C ILE A 85 1.02 -9.29 10.66
N ASP A 86 1.69 -10.42 10.92
CA ASP A 86 2.05 -11.39 9.89
C ASP A 86 0.81 -12.02 9.21
N GLN A 87 -0.27 -12.27 9.97
CA GLN A 87 -1.55 -12.70 9.41
C GLN A 87 -2.22 -11.66 8.51
N LYS A 88 -2.10 -10.37 8.84
CA LYS A 88 -2.64 -9.27 8.03
C LYS A 88 -1.80 -8.97 6.79
N HIS A 89 -0.49 -9.15 6.90
CA HIS A 89 0.49 -8.85 5.86
C HIS A 89 1.39 -10.08 5.63
N PRO A 90 0.82 -11.19 5.14
CA PRO A 90 1.59 -12.39 4.86
C PRO A 90 2.64 -12.11 3.78
N ILE A 91 3.64 -12.97 3.70
CA ILE A 91 4.58 -12.95 2.57
C ILE A 91 3.78 -13.19 1.30
N PHE A 92 4.04 -12.36 0.29
CA PHE A 92 3.41 -12.51 -1.01
C PHE A 92 3.89 -13.81 -1.68
N SER A 93 2.95 -14.60 -2.19
CA SER A 93 3.22 -15.89 -2.87
C SER A 93 2.33 -16.07 -4.09
N ASP A 94 2.66 -17.02 -4.96
CA ASP A 94 1.81 -17.35 -6.12
C ASP A 94 0.44 -17.90 -5.67
N ASP A 95 0.40 -18.64 -4.55
CA ASP A 95 -0.84 -19.10 -3.93
C ASP A 95 -1.75 -17.93 -3.52
N TYR A 96 -1.16 -16.79 -3.13
CA TYR A 96 -1.93 -15.58 -2.83
C TYR A 96 -2.70 -15.10 -4.06
N ILE A 97 -2.06 -15.03 -5.24
CA ILE A 97 -2.71 -14.61 -6.49
C ILE A 97 -3.91 -15.52 -6.81
N ILE A 98 -3.71 -16.84 -6.70
CA ILE A 98 -4.78 -17.81 -6.92
C ILE A 98 -5.92 -17.60 -5.92
N SER A 99 -5.61 -17.36 -4.65
CA SER A 99 -6.61 -17.12 -3.61
C SER A 99 -7.43 -15.85 -3.87
N VAL A 100 -6.78 -14.78 -4.32
CA VAL A 100 -7.43 -13.50 -4.66
C VAL A 100 -8.38 -13.71 -5.83
N ILE A 101 -7.93 -14.33 -6.92
CA ILE A 101 -8.77 -14.55 -8.10
C ILE A 101 -9.93 -15.50 -7.81
N ASN A 102 -9.70 -16.58 -7.05
CA ASN A 102 -10.77 -17.51 -6.68
C ASN A 102 -11.81 -16.88 -5.75
N ALA A 103 -11.41 -15.90 -4.94
CA ALA A 103 -12.33 -15.10 -4.13
C ALA A 103 -13.02 -13.98 -4.92
N SER A 104 -12.56 -13.71 -6.16
CA SER A 104 -13.05 -12.62 -7.00
C SER A 104 -14.09 -13.07 -8.03
N GLU A 105 -14.58 -12.10 -8.81
CA GLU A 105 -15.58 -12.29 -9.85
C GLU A 105 -15.03 -13.03 -11.09
N LYS A 106 -15.96 -13.62 -11.85
CA LYS A 106 -15.65 -14.51 -12.99
C LYS A 106 -14.85 -13.85 -14.12
N HIS A 107 -14.89 -12.51 -14.26
CA HIS A 107 -14.15 -11.81 -15.33
C HIS A 107 -12.63 -11.88 -15.15
N LEU A 108 -12.14 -12.19 -13.95
CA LEU A 108 -10.70 -12.30 -13.67
C LEU A 108 -10.11 -13.70 -13.93
N LEU A 109 -10.94 -14.73 -14.05
CA LEU A 109 -10.46 -16.11 -14.29
C LEU A 109 -9.53 -16.24 -15.50
N PRO A 110 -9.78 -15.57 -16.66
CA PRO A 110 -8.86 -15.65 -17.80
C PRO A 110 -7.48 -15.04 -17.54
N CYS A 111 -7.32 -14.18 -16.53
CA CYS A 111 -6.03 -13.57 -16.17
C CYS A 111 -5.02 -14.62 -15.65
N LEU A 112 -5.49 -15.72 -15.03
CA LEU A 112 -4.61 -16.82 -14.55
C LEU A 112 -3.80 -17.47 -15.68
N SER A 113 -4.35 -17.50 -16.89
CA SER A 113 -3.69 -18.04 -18.08
C SER A 113 -3.11 -16.96 -18.99
N GLY A 114 -2.99 -15.71 -18.51
CA GLY A 114 -2.55 -14.56 -19.31
C GLY A 114 -3.49 -14.18 -20.45
N ASN A 115 -4.74 -14.68 -20.46
CA ASN A 115 -5.72 -14.39 -21.52
C ASN A 115 -6.50 -13.09 -21.23
N TYR A 116 -5.77 -11.98 -21.16
CA TYR A 116 -6.34 -10.65 -20.92
C TYR A 116 -7.36 -10.21 -21.97
N PRO A 117 -7.23 -10.52 -23.28
CA PRO A 117 -8.27 -10.18 -24.26
C PRO A 117 -9.63 -10.77 -23.91
N THR A 118 -9.67 -12.05 -23.48
CA THR A 118 -10.92 -12.66 -23.00
C THR A 118 -11.40 -12.01 -21.70
N ALA A 119 -10.50 -11.72 -20.75
CA ALA A 119 -10.89 -11.01 -19.53
C ALA A 119 -11.57 -9.66 -19.83
N PHE A 120 -10.96 -8.83 -20.69
CA PHE A 120 -11.53 -7.55 -21.10
C PHE A 120 -12.86 -7.70 -21.85
N SER A 121 -13.05 -8.78 -22.62
CA SER A 121 -14.34 -9.03 -23.29
C SER A 121 -15.48 -9.33 -22.31
N HIS A 122 -15.16 -9.77 -21.10
CA HIS A 122 -16.14 -9.99 -20.02
C HIS A 122 -16.37 -8.77 -19.14
N ALA A 123 -15.52 -7.73 -19.24
CA ALA A 123 -15.65 -6.53 -18.43
C ALA A 123 -16.87 -5.71 -18.87
N THR A 124 -17.74 -5.38 -17.91
CA THR A 124 -19.00 -4.67 -18.13
C THR A 124 -18.96 -3.21 -17.68
N ASN A 125 -17.94 -2.83 -16.91
CA ASN A 125 -17.80 -1.49 -16.34
C ASN A 125 -16.32 -1.12 -16.12
N GLN A 126 -16.07 0.14 -15.74
CA GLN A 126 -14.71 0.67 -15.55
C GLN A 126 -13.96 0.03 -14.37
N LEU A 127 -14.67 -0.37 -13.30
CA LEU A 127 -14.05 -1.06 -12.17
C LEU A 127 -13.49 -2.41 -12.62
N GLN A 128 -14.26 -3.22 -13.35
CA GLN A 128 -13.79 -4.50 -13.87
C GLN A 128 -12.61 -4.34 -14.85
N ILE A 129 -12.58 -3.26 -15.63
CA ILE A 129 -11.42 -2.93 -16.47
C ILE A 129 -10.20 -2.63 -15.59
N GLU A 130 -10.34 -1.83 -14.53
CA GLU A 130 -9.26 -1.53 -13.58
C GLU A 130 -8.73 -2.81 -12.91
N GLU A 131 -9.61 -3.68 -12.41
CA GLU A 131 -9.24 -4.95 -11.79
C GLU A 131 -8.45 -5.85 -12.74
N ILE A 132 -8.83 -5.95 -14.03
CA ILE A 132 -8.07 -6.74 -15.01
C ILE A 132 -6.67 -6.16 -15.21
N ILE A 133 -6.52 -4.83 -15.23
CA ILE A 133 -5.23 -4.16 -15.38
C ILE A 133 -4.36 -4.37 -14.12
N LEU A 134 -4.96 -4.29 -12.94
CA LEU A 134 -4.30 -4.62 -11.68
C LEU A 134 -3.85 -6.10 -11.66
N MET A 135 -4.66 -6.99 -12.23
CA MET A 135 -4.30 -8.40 -12.40
C MET A 135 -3.12 -8.61 -13.36
N GLN A 136 -3.00 -7.82 -14.44
CA GLN A 136 -1.80 -7.83 -15.27
C GLN A 136 -0.55 -7.49 -14.45
N ALA A 137 -0.63 -6.46 -13.60
CA ALA A 137 0.50 -6.04 -12.78
C ALA A 137 0.95 -7.12 -11.79
N ILE A 138 0.02 -7.68 -11.02
CA ILE A 138 0.32 -8.68 -9.97
C ILE A 138 0.80 -10.03 -10.55
N CYS A 139 0.36 -10.38 -11.77
CA CYS A 139 0.86 -11.55 -12.52
C CYS A 139 2.26 -11.30 -13.12
N GLY A 140 2.85 -10.11 -12.94
CA GLY A 140 4.18 -9.76 -13.44
C GLY A 140 4.21 -9.16 -14.85
N ASP A 141 3.05 -9.05 -15.51
CA ASP A 141 2.87 -8.45 -16.82
C ASP A 141 2.74 -6.91 -16.74
N THR A 142 3.63 -6.28 -15.97
CA THR A 142 3.60 -4.83 -15.67
C THR A 142 3.64 -3.95 -16.92
N HIS A 143 4.26 -4.41 -18.01
CA HIS A 143 4.25 -3.72 -19.29
C HIS A 143 2.85 -3.67 -19.93
N LEU A 144 2.12 -4.79 -19.89
CA LEU A 144 0.75 -4.86 -20.39
C LEU A 144 -0.19 -4.03 -19.52
N ALA A 145 0.05 -4.02 -18.20
CA ALA A 145 -0.69 -3.16 -17.28
C ALA A 145 -0.58 -1.69 -17.69
N LEU A 146 0.65 -1.18 -17.86
CA LEU A 146 0.90 0.20 -18.29
C LEU A 146 0.27 0.54 -19.65
N GLN A 147 0.32 -0.37 -20.62
CA GLN A 147 -0.35 -0.17 -21.91
C GLN A 147 -1.88 -0.11 -21.77
N SER A 148 -2.43 -0.94 -20.87
CA SER A 148 -3.88 -1.07 -20.71
C SER A 148 -4.49 0.08 -19.89
N ILE A 149 -3.69 0.87 -19.17
CA ILE A 149 -4.13 2.07 -18.41
C ILE A 149 -4.97 3.02 -19.28
N SER A 150 -4.66 3.17 -20.57
CA SER A 150 -5.41 4.06 -21.47
C SER A 150 -6.87 3.64 -21.68
N ARG A 151 -7.27 2.44 -21.23
CA ARG A 151 -8.66 1.96 -21.24
C ARG A 151 -9.49 2.56 -20.09
N LEU A 152 -8.83 3.14 -19.09
CA LEU A 152 -9.46 3.78 -17.94
C LEU A 152 -9.79 5.23 -18.25
N SER A 153 -11.02 5.65 -17.97
CA SER A 153 -11.48 7.00 -18.27
C SER A 153 -11.16 8.03 -17.19
N ASN A 154 -10.91 7.61 -15.95
CA ASN A 154 -10.71 8.50 -14.82
C ASN A 154 -9.27 8.45 -14.29
N THR A 155 -8.76 9.60 -13.86
CA THR A 155 -7.37 9.78 -13.40
C THR A 155 -7.07 9.04 -12.10
N GLN A 156 -8.07 8.84 -11.23
CA GLN A 156 -7.90 8.15 -9.96
C GLN A 156 -7.57 6.67 -10.16
N SER A 157 -8.33 5.97 -11.00
CA SER A 157 -8.06 4.57 -11.38
C SER A 157 -6.71 4.44 -12.09
N GLN A 158 -6.34 5.38 -12.95
CA GLN A 158 -5.02 5.39 -13.58
C GLN A 158 -3.89 5.53 -12.53
N ALA A 159 -4.06 6.43 -11.54
CA ALA A 159 -3.11 6.59 -10.45
C ALA A 159 -3.01 5.35 -9.56
N ASN A 160 -4.13 4.68 -9.28
CA ASN A 160 -4.17 3.41 -8.55
C ASN A 160 -3.36 2.32 -9.27
N VAL A 161 -3.59 2.15 -10.58
CA VAL A 161 -2.82 1.19 -11.38
C VAL A 161 -1.34 1.52 -11.36
N ASN A 162 -0.96 2.79 -11.58
CA ASN A 162 0.45 3.20 -11.53
C ASN A 162 1.09 2.90 -10.17
N PHE A 163 0.36 3.13 -9.08
CA PHE A 163 0.82 2.81 -7.72
C PHE A 163 1.08 1.30 -7.54
N VAL A 164 0.14 0.44 -7.98
CA VAL A 164 0.31 -1.02 -7.92
C VAL A 164 1.43 -1.50 -8.84
N VAL A 165 1.53 -0.96 -10.06
CA VAL A 165 2.61 -1.27 -11.00
C VAL A 165 3.97 -0.91 -10.39
N ALA A 166 4.11 0.23 -9.72
CA ALA A 166 5.35 0.60 -9.05
C ALA A 166 5.76 -0.44 -8.00
N ILE A 167 4.82 -0.89 -7.15
CA ILE A 167 5.06 -1.95 -6.16
C ILE A 167 5.56 -3.23 -6.85
N GLU A 168 4.87 -3.66 -7.90
CA GLU A 168 5.16 -4.90 -8.61
C GLU A 168 6.49 -4.85 -9.38
N LEU A 169 6.87 -3.68 -9.92
CA LEU A 169 8.18 -3.48 -10.54
C LEU A 169 9.32 -3.61 -9.52
N PHE A 170 9.17 -3.05 -8.31
CA PHE A 170 10.14 -3.22 -7.23
C PHE A 170 10.20 -4.68 -6.73
N ARG A 171 9.05 -5.33 -6.57
CA ARG A 171 8.95 -6.73 -6.13
C ARG A 171 9.62 -7.70 -7.11
N HIS A 172 9.49 -7.44 -8.40
CA HIS A 172 10.15 -8.21 -9.46
C HIS A 172 11.58 -7.73 -9.79
N GLY A 173 12.11 -6.73 -9.07
CA GLY A 173 13.49 -6.26 -9.25
C GLY A 173 13.75 -5.47 -10.54
N LYS A 174 12.71 -4.98 -11.22
CA LYS A 174 12.81 -4.11 -12.41
C LYS A 174 13.05 -2.65 -11.99
N LEU A 175 14.16 -2.39 -11.31
CA LEU A 175 14.39 -1.16 -10.52
C LEU A 175 14.33 0.13 -11.34
N ASP A 176 14.92 0.17 -12.54
CA ASP A 176 14.94 1.39 -13.36
C ASP A 176 13.52 1.83 -13.71
N GLN A 177 12.71 0.90 -14.22
CA GLN A 177 11.28 1.15 -14.51
C GLN A 177 10.51 1.47 -13.23
N ALA A 178 10.80 0.78 -12.12
CA ALA A 178 10.14 1.03 -10.84
C ALA A 178 10.35 2.48 -10.39
N HIS A 179 11.58 3.00 -10.51
CA HIS A 179 11.92 4.37 -10.18
C HIS A 179 11.27 5.39 -11.11
N GLU A 180 11.21 5.12 -12.42
CA GLU A 180 10.50 5.97 -13.38
C GLU A 180 9.02 6.13 -13.00
N ILE A 181 8.32 5.01 -12.75
CA ILE A 181 6.90 5.05 -12.35
C ILE A 181 6.75 5.71 -10.98
N TYR A 182 7.59 5.35 -9.99
CA TYR A 182 7.54 5.97 -8.65
C TYR A 182 7.68 7.49 -8.69
N ASN A 183 8.62 8.02 -9.48
CA ASN A 183 8.84 9.46 -9.63
C ASN A 183 7.69 10.16 -10.37
N SER A 184 6.85 9.42 -11.09
CA SER A 184 5.65 9.95 -11.75
C SER A 184 4.41 10.00 -10.84
N LEU A 185 4.46 9.34 -9.68
CA LEU A 185 3.35 9.35 -8.73
C LEU A 185 3.22 10.74 -8.09
N SER A 186 1.99 11.25 -8.01
CA SER A 186 1.72 12.52 -7.32
C SER A 186 1.96 12.39 -5.82
N GLU A 187 2.21 13.51 -5.14
CA GLU A 187 2.30 13.52 -3.68
C GLU A 187 1.02 13.01 -3.01
N ASP A 188 -0.15 13.35 -3.57
CA ASP A 188 -1.45 12.86 -3.10
C ASP A 188 -1.57 11.32 -3.22
N THR A 189 -0.87 10.71 -4.17
CA THR A 189 -0.82 9.25 -4.34
C THR A 189 0.08 8.59 -3.29
N LEU A 190 1.02 9.33 -2.69
CA LEU A 190 1.94 8.85 -1.66
C LEU A 190 1.62 9.46 -0.29
N ASP A 191 0.34 9.50 0.05
CA ASP A 191 -0.11 9.87 1.39
C ASP A 191 0.43 8.90 2.47
N ILE A 192 0.17 9.23 3.73
CA ILE A 192 0.65 8.48 4.90
C ILE A 192 0.31 6.98 4.82
N TRP A 193 -0.88 6.63 4.31
CA TRP A 193 -1.34 5.25 4.17
C TRP A 193 -0.67 4.55 3.00
N ARG A 194 -0.69 5.16 1.82
CA ARG A 194 -0.15 4.59 0.59
C ARG A 194 1.37 4.45 0.65
N ALA A 195 2.09 5.37 1.29
CA ALA A 195 3.52 5.20 1.55
C ALA A 195 3.82 3.95 2.39
N SER A 196 3.04 3.71 3.45
CA SER A 196 3.19 2.53 4.30
C SER A 196 2.80 1.23 3.58
N GLN A 197 1.74 1.26 2.76
CA GLN A 197 1.35 0.14 1.89
C GLN A 197 2.44 -0.17 0.87
N MET A 198 2.99 0.83 0.19
CA MET A 198 4.09 0.63 -0.74
C MET A 198 5.31 0.02 -0.04
N ALA A 199 5.67 0.52 1.15
CA ALA A 199 6.79 -0.02 1.92
C ALA A 199 6.65 -1.53 2.23
N LEU A 200 5.43 -1.99 2.52
CA LEU A 200 5.11 -3.42 2.68
C LEU A 200 5.21 -4.18 1.36
N GLY A 201 4.57 -3.66 0.30
CA GLY A 201 4.50 -4.30 -1.01
C GLY A 201 5.88 -4.57 -1.60
N ILE A 202 6.74 -3.55 -1.62
CA ILE A 202 8.10 -3.67 -2.18
C ILE A 202 8.99 -4.61 -1.35
N ALA A 203 8.64 -4.87 -0.09
CA ALA A 203 9.31 -5.82 0.78
C ALA A 203 8.73 -7.25 0.67
N ASN A 204 7.93 -7.52 -0.38
CA ASN A 204 7.28 -8.79 -0.66
C ASN A 204 6.28 -9.22 0.43
N ARG A 205 5.56 -8.26 1.01
CA ARG A 205 4.42 -8.49 1.90
C ARG A 205 3.14 -8.04 1.21
N VAL A 206 2.04 -8.73 1.47
CA VAL A 206 0.70 -8.30 1.03
C VAL A 206 0.39 -6.95 1.70
N PRO A 207 0.27 -5.85 0.94
CA PRO A 207 0.26 -4.54 1.54
C PRO A 207 -1.12 -4.16 2.08
N TRP A 208 -2.23 -4.70 1.59
CA TRP A 208 -3.55 -4.57 2.22
C TRP A 208 -4.44 -5.78 1.91
N ALA A 209 -5.58 -5.87 2.58
CA ALA A 209 -6.55 -6.94 2.33
C ALA A 209 -7.11 -6.85 0.91
N ALA A 210 -7.22 -7.99 0.21
CA ALA A 210 -7.65 -8.07 -1.19
C ALA A 210 -6.77 -7.31 -2.21
N TYR A 211 -5.49 -7.05 -1.88
CA TYR A 211 -4.51 -6.63 -2.88
C TYR A 211 -4.55 -7.52 -4.14
N PRO A 212 -4.61 -6.96 -5.36
CA PRO A 212 -4.29 -5.58 -5.70
C PRO A 212 -5.48 -4.61 -5.76
N PHE A 213 -6.69 -5.05 -5.42
CA PHE A 213 -7.90 -4.24 -5.55
C PHE A 213 -8.01 -3.24 -4.40
N HIS A 214 -8.31 -1.98 -4.70
CA HIS A 214 -8.56 -0.99 -3.66
C HIS A 214 -9.95 -1.20 -3.06
N ASP A 215 -10.02 -1.10 -1.73
CA ASP A 215 -11.29 -1.01 -1.01
C ASP A 215 -11.81 0.43 -1.21
N PHE A 216 -12.88 0.60 -1.99
CA PHE A 216 -13.52 1.90 -2.24
C PHE A 216 -14.54 2.25 -1.16
#